data_AF-A0A2T5YFI7-F1
#
_entry.id   AF-A0A2T5YFI7-F1
#
_cell.length_a   1.000
_cell.length_b   1.000
_cell.length_c   1.000
_cell.angle_alpha   90.00
_cell.angle_beta   90.00
_cell.angle_gamma   90.00
#
_symmetry.space_group_name_H-M   'P 1'
#
loop_
_entity.id
_entity.type
_entity.pdbx_description
1 polymer ?
#
loop_
_entity_poly.entity_id
_entity_poly.type
_entity_poly.pdbx_seq_one_letter_code
_entity_poly.pdbx_strand_id
1 'polypeptide(L)' 'MSHGRYELSQRQWELIQEELPRPVSREDGKGRPSRPDRELLNGMFWILCSGSPWRDLPDRYGPLADGV' A
#
# COMPACT_ATOMS: atom_id res chain seq x y z
N MET A 1 13.43 -10.80 -11.04
CA MET A 1 13.19 -10.35 -9.65
C MET A 1 11.85 -10.93 -9.23
N SER A 2 11.85 -11.87 -8.28
CA SER A 2 10.63 -12.50 -7.76
C SER A 2 9.98 -11.60 -6.73
N HIS A 3 8.71 -11.26 -6.93
CA HIS A 3 7.86 -10.55 -5.96
C HIS A 3 7.08 -11.58 -5.13
N GLY A 4 6.58 -11.19 -3.96
CA GLY A 4 5.73 -12.08 -3.15
C GLY A 4 4.50 -12.56 -3.93
N ARG A 5 3.92 -13.69 -3.52
CA ARG A 5 2.76 -14.35 -4.17
C ARG A 5 1.58 -13.40 -4.44
N TYR A 6 1.38 -12.40 -3.58
CA TYR A 6 0.28 -11.43 -3.66
C TYR A 6 0.77 -10.00 -3.95
N GLU A 7 2.05 -9.84 -4.29
CA GLU A 7 2.62 -8.54 -4.59
C GLU A 7 2.64 -8.26 -6.07
N LEU A 8 2.55 -6.98 -6.41
CA LEU A 8 2.78 -6.49 -7.76
C LEU A 8 4.24 -6.70 -8.16
N SER A 9 4.42 -7.35 -9.31
CA SER A 9 5.69 -7.31 -10.04
C SER A 9 6.05 -5.86 -10.39
N GLN A 10 7.33 -5.63 -10.67
CA GLN A 10 7.80 -4.32 -11.12
C GLN A 10 7.04 -3.84 -12.36
N ARG A 11 6.84 -4.72 -13.34
CA ARG A 11 6.10 -4.40 -14.58
C ARG A 11 4.63 -4.06 -14.33
N GLN A 12 3.95 -4.78 -13.44
CA GLN A 12 2.56 -4.44 -13.11
C GLN A 12 2.48 -3.11 -12.35
N TRP A 13 3.45 -2.84 -11.48
CA TRP A 13 3.55 -1.57 -10.77
C TRP A 13 3.76 -0.39 -11.73
N GLU A 14 4.58 -0.54 -12.76
CA GLU A 14 4.76 0.46 -13.82
C GLU A 14 3.46 0.81 -14.54
N LEU A 15 2.62 -0.18 -14.83
CA LEU A 15 1.33 0.07 -15.47
C LEU A 15 0.31 0.74 -14.55
N ILE A 16 0.33 0.42 -13.24
CA ILE A 16 -0.67 0.93 -12.29
C ILE A 16 -0.32 2.33 -11.81
N GLN A 17 0.97 2.61 -11.52
CA GLN A 17 1.37 3.86 -10.90
C GLN A 17 1.05 5.10 -11.75
N GLU A 18 1.00 4.94 -13.07
CA GLU A 18 0.67 6.02 -14.01
C GLU A 18 -0.80 6.46 -13.90
N GLU A 19 -1.68 5.55 -13.46
CA GLU A 19 -3.11 5.80 -13.33
C GLU A 19 -3.51 6.29 -11.94
N LEU A 20 -2.59 6.25 -10.98
CA LEU A 20 -2.87 6.68 -9.62
C LEU A 20 -2.88 8.21 -9.50
N PRO A 21 -3.81 8.77 -8.71
CA PRO A 21 -3.80 10.20 -8.44
C PRO A 21 -2.49 10.57 -7.74
N ARG A 22 -1.92 11.72 -8.10
CA ARG A 22 -0.77 12.25 -7.38
C ARG A 22 -1.13 12.43 -5.90
N PRO A 23 -0.28 11.99 -4.96
CA PRO A 23 -0.55 12.17 -3.55
C PRO A 23 -0.72 13.65 -3.24
N VAL A 24 -1.87 14.01 -2.68
CA VAL A 24 -2.19 15.38 -2.29
C VAL A 24 -1.96 15.51 -0.79
N SER A 25 -0.85 16.13 -0.41
CA SER A 25 -0.67 16.60 0.96
C SER A 25 -1.55 17.83 1.17
N ARG A 26 -2.30 17.86 2.27
CA ARG A 26 -3.06 19.05 2.64
C ARG A 26 -2.10 20.18 2.98
N GLU A 27 -2.43 21.40 2.56
CA GLU A 27 -1.60 22.59 2.79
C GLU A 27 -1.43 22.92 4.29
N ASP A 28 -2.39 22.51 5.12
CA ASP A 28 -2.37 22.69 6.57
C ASP A 28 -1.47 21.65 7.30
N GLY A 29 -0.83 20.76 6.55
CA GLY A 29 0.04 19.70 7.09
C GLY A 29 -0.71 18.64 7.90
N LYS A 30 -2.05 18.65 7.89
CA LYS A 30 -2.87 17.71 8.66
C LYS A 30 -3.21 16.48 7.83
N GLY A 31 -3.24 15.32 8.47
CA GLY A 31 -3.65 14.06 7.88
C GLY A 31 -2.59 12.97 8.05
N ARG A 32 -2.93 11.77 7.58
CA ARG A 32 -2.01 10.65 7.60
C ARG A 32 -0.89 10.92 6.57
N PRO A 33 0.39 10.76 6.95
CA PRO A 33 1.48 10.80 5.98
C PRO A 33 1.18 9.87 4.79
N SER A 34 1.42 10.35 3.58
CA SER A 34 1.20 9.54 2.38
C SER A 34 2.07 8.29 2.47
N ARG A 35 1.44 7.11 2.40
CA ARG A 35 2.16 5.85 2.22
C ARG A 35 2.59 5.73 0.76
N PRO A 36 3.66 4.98 0.47
CA PRO A 36 3.92 4.54 -0.90
C PRO A 36 2.72 3.71 -1.39
N ASP A 37 2.10 4.15 -2.48
CA ASP A 37 0.89 3.52 -3.02
C ASP A 37 1.06 2.02 -3.32
N ARG A 38 2.28 1.62 -3.73
CA ARG A 38 2.61 0.21 -3.99
C ARG A 38 2.44 -0.65 -2.74
N GLU A 39 2.82 -0.16 -1.57
CA GLU A 39 2.70 -0.92 -0.31
C GLU A 39 1.23 -1.08 0.07
N LEU A 40 0.42 -0.02 -0.10
CA LEU A 40 -1.02 -0.07 0.12
C LEU A 40 -1.69 -1.10 -0.79
N LEU A 41 -1.37 -1.07 -2.09
CA LEU A 41 -1.92 -2.02 -3.06
C LEU A 41 -1.50 -3.46 -2.80
N ASN A 42 -0.24 -3.69 -2.44
CA ASN A 42 0.22 -5.01 -2.04
C ASN A 42 -0.51 -5.53 -0.78
N GLY A 43 -0.76 -4.66 0.21
CA GLY A 43 -1.57 -5.01 1.39
C GLY A 43 -3.02 -5.33 1.03
N MET A 44 -3.64 -4.55 0.15
CA MET A 44 -4.98 -4.82 -0.38
C MET A 44 -5.04 -6.16 -1.11
N PHE A 45 -4.11 -6.43 -2.04
CA PHE A 45 -4.08 -7.71 -2.75
C PHE A 45 -3.81 -8.89 -1.82
N TRP A 46 -3.02 -8.71 -0.77
CA TRP A 46 -2.85 -9.74 0.24
C TRP A 46 -4.20 -10.13 0.87
N ILE A 47 -5.01 -9.16 1.31
CA ILE A 47 -6.35 -9.42 1.88
C ILE A 47 -7.30 -10.05 0.84
N LEU A 48 -7.39 -9.43 -0.34
CA LEU A 48 -8.32 -9.88 -1.39
C LEU A 48 -8.01 -11.29 -1.89
N CYS A 49 -6.73 -11.66 -2.01
CA CYS A 49 -6.32 -12.96 -2.53
C CYS A 49 -6.20 -14.04 -1.45
N SER A 50 -5.84 -13.69 -0.22
CA SER A 50 -5.76 -14.66 0.89
C SER A 50 -7.12 -14.93 1.53
N GLY A 51 -8.03 -13.96 1.51
CA GLY A 51 -9.30 -14.01 2.25
C GLY A 51 -9.13 -13.79 3.75
N SER A 52 -7.92 -13.49 4.24
CA SER A 52 -7.67 -13.24 5.65
C SER A 52 -8.31 -11.92 6.12
N PRO A 53 -8.71 -11.83 7.40
CA PRO A 53 -9.25 -10.59 7.95
C PRO A 53 -8.17 -9.50 8.03
N TRP A 54 -8.59 -8.24 7.99
CA TRP A 54 -7.70 -7.08 8.09
C TRP A 54 -6.80 -7.04 9.33
N ARG A 55 -7.23 -7.66 10.44
CA ARG A 55 -6.44 -7.75 11.67
C ARG A 55 -5.19 -8.62 11.50
N ASP A 56 -5.19 -9.53 10.53
CA ASP A 56 -4.08 -10.45 10.26
C ASP A 56 -3.17 -9.92 9.14
N LEU A 57 -3.39 -8.67 8.70
CA LEU A 57 -2.56 -8.03 7.69
C LEU A 57 -1.10 -8.00 8.20
N PRO A 58 -0.11 -8.47 7.41
CA PRO A 58 1.28 -8.44 7.81
C PRO A 58 1.75 -7.03 8.18
N ASP A 59 2.56 -6.91 9.24
CA ASP A 59 3.06 -5.62 9.76
C ASP A 59 3.76 -4.76 8.71
N ARG A 60 4.36 -5.37 7.68
CA ARG A 60 4.98 -4.64 6.55
C ARG A 60 3.99 -3.84 5.70
N TYR A 61 2.70 -4.16 5.79
CA TYR A 61 1.59 -3.39 5.23
C TYR A 61 0.78 -2.66 6.33
N GLY A 62 1.10 -2.94 7.61
CA GLY A 62 0.58 -2.35 8.84
C GLY A 62 1.40 -1.13 9.32
N PRO A 63 1.12 -0.53 10.49
CA PRO A 63 1.33 0.92 10.70
C PRO A 63 2.78 1.35 10.98
N LEU A 64 3.17 2.51 10.41
CA LEU A 64 4.08 3.50 11.02
C LEU A 64 3.34 4.86 11.11
N ALA A 65 2.37 4.96 12.01
CA ALA A 65 2.18 6.23 12.69
C ALA A 65 3.04 6.07 13.94
N ASP A 66 4.18 6.78 14.00
CA ASP A 66 4.72 7.09 15.32
C ASP A 66 3.58 7.72 16.12
N GLY A 67 3.41 7.22 17.34
CA GLY A 67 2.20 7.35 18.13
C GLY A 67 1.55 8.73 18.11
N VAL A 68 0.21 8.70 18.12
CA VAL A 68 -0.55 9.72 18.87
C VAL A 68 -0.15 9.62 20.34
#